data_AF-A0AAW9IMK5-F1
#
_entry.id   AF-A0AAW9IMK5-F1
#
_cell.length_a   1.000
_cell.length_b   1.000
_cell.length_c   1.000
_cell.angle_alpha   90.00
_cell.angle_beta   90.00
_cell.angle_gamma   90.00
#
_symmetry.space_group_name_H-M   'P 1'
#
loop_
_entity.id
_entity.type
_entity.pdbx_description
1 polymer ?
#
loop_
_entity_poly.entity_id
_entity_poly.type
_entity_poly.pdbx_seq_one_letter_code
_entity_poly.pdbx_strand_id
1 'polypeptide(L)'
;YWTHWLQVDLGDIYSVDSTEINRESNGSPYKYYIETSTDGVNWAIISDKRQNMNADNIQADEFNAIQARYVRIQFTEVNGWVSLREFKIFGY
;
A
#
# COMPACT_ATOMS: atom_id res chain seq x y z
N TYR A 1 14.90 6.21 -11.94
CA TYR A 1 13.58 6.45 -11.33
C TYR A 1 13.68 6.11 -9.87
N TRP A 2 13.37 7.05 -8.97
CA TRP A 2 13.41 6.80 -7.54
C TRP A 2 12.13 6.09 -7.14
N THR A 3 12.25 4.89 -6.59
CA THR A 3 11.10 4.17 -6.01
C THR A 3 10.84 4.74 -4.63
N HIS A 4 9.63 5.25 -4.40
CA HIS A 4 9.20 5.71 -3.10
C HIS A 4 8.40 4.60 -2.43
N TRP A 5 8.62 4.38 -1.14
CA TRP A 5 7.90 3.39 -0.37
C TRP A 5 7.62 3.92 1.04
N LEU A 6 6.56 3.38 1.62
CA LEU A 6 6.24 3.54 3.04
C LEU A 6 6.04 2.15 3.62
N GLN A 7 6.71 1.87 4.73
CA GLN A 7 6.55 0.63 5.49
C GLN A 7 6.01 0.95 6.87
N VAL A 8 5.08 0.14 7.32
CA VAL A 8 4.52 0.17 8.68
C VAL A 8 4.91 -1.13 9.38
N ASP A 9 5.50 -1.03 10.58
CA ASP A 9 5.61 -2.14 11.54
C ASP A 9 4.38 -2.02 12.46
N LEU A 10 3.53 -3.03 12.45
CA LEU A 10 2.32 -3.09 13.26
C LEU A 10 2.62 -3.40 14.75
N GLY A 11 3.85 -3.79 15.07
CA GLY A 11 4.32 -4.10 16.43
C GLY A 11 4.19 -5.58 16.80
N ASP A 12 3.28 -6.31 16.16
CA ASP A 12 3.09 -7.76 16.28
C ASP A 12 2.50 -8.33 14.97
N ILE A 13 2.30 -9.64 14.90
CA ILE A 13 1.62 -10.30 13.78
C ILE A 13 0.10 -10.16 13.95
N TYR A 14 -0.54 -9.54 12.97
CA TYR A 14 -1.99 -9.37 12.88
C TYR A 14 -2.55 -10.02 11.62
N SER A 15 -3.84 -10.37 11.66
CA SER A 15 -4.59 -10.76 10.47
C SER A 15 -5.05 -9.50 9.74
N VAL A 16 -4.45 -9.22 8.57
CA VAL A 16 -4.75 -8.05 7.74
C VAL A 16 -5.55 -8.49 6.52
N ASP A 17 -6.62 -7.76 6.17
CA ASP A 17 -7.51 -8.09 5.05
C ASP A 17 -7.73 -6.94 4.06
N SER A 18 -7.36 -5.72 4.45
CA SER A 18 -7.50 -4.56 3.57
C SER A 18 -6.58 -3.40 3.93
N THR A 19 -6.35 -2.55 2.95
CA THR A 19 -5.65 -1.28 3.12
C THR A 19 -6.35 -0.16 2.36
N GLU A 20 -6.15 1.08 2.81
CA GLU A 20 -6.64 2.28 2.13
C GLU A 20 -5.53 3.32 2.05
N ILE A 21 -5.32 3.91 0.87
CA ILE A 21 -4.56 5.14 0.73
C ILE A 21 -5.49 6.32 0.50
N ASN A 22 -5.17 7.44 1.13
CA ASN A 22 -5.75 8.75 0.86
C ASN A 22 -4.64 9.68 0.37
N ARG A 23 -4.66 10.12 -0.89
CA ARG A 23 -3.61 10.97 -1.48
C ARG A 23 -3.97 12.46 -1.42
N GLU A 24 -2.94 13.30 -1.28
CA GLU A 24 -3.08 14.77 -1.26
C GLU A 24 -3.32 15.38 -2.66
N SER A 25 -2.70 14.81 -3.69
CA SER A 25 -2.67 15.37 -5.03
C SER A 25 -3.78 14.80 -5.90
N ASN A 26 -4.54 15.67 -6.58
CA ASN A 26 -5.60 15.30 -7.50
C ASN A 26 -5.06 15.23 -8.95
N GLY A 27 -5.60 14.32 -9.76
CA GLY A 27 -5.53 14.41 -11.22
C GLY A 27 -4.62 13.41 -11.95
N SER A 28 -3.90 12.54 -11.24
CA SER A 28 -3.19 11.41 -11.89
C SER A 28 -3.24 10.14 -11.03
N PRO A 29 -3.47 8.96 -11.62
CA PRO A 29 -3.43 7.69 -10.92
C PRO A 29 -2.08 7.46 -10.27
N TYR A 30 -2.08 6.94 -9.05
CA TYR A 30 -0.87 6.37 -8.45
C TYR A 30 -0.79 4.91 -8.88
N LYS A 31 0.35 4.49 -9.41
CA LYS A 31 0.64 3.08 -9.71
C LYS A 31 1.53 2.53 -8.62
N TYR A 32 1.07 1.50 -7.94
CA TYR A 32 1.77 0.93 -6.79
C TYR A 32 1.49 -0.55 -6.64
N TYR A 33 2.16 -1.20 -5.70
CA TYR A 33 1.76 -2.49 -5.18
C TYR A 33 1.95 -2.49 -3.66
N ILE A 34 1.22 -3.38 -2.99
CA ILE A 34 1.29 -3.58 -1.55
C ILE A 34 1.84 -4.98 -1.31
N GLU A 35 2.79 -5.08 -0.41
CA GLU A 35 3.35 -6.33 0.06
C GLU A 35 3.37 -6.38 1.58
N THR A 36 3.39 -7.59 2.10
CA THR A 36 3.44 -7.84 3.55
C THR A 36 4.52 -8.82 3.91
N SER A 37 4.92 -8.79 5.18
CA SER A 37 5.90 -9.70 5.74
C SER A 37 5.61 -9.96 7.22
N THR A 38 5.95 -11.15 7.71
CA THR A 38 5.97 -11.48 9.14
C THR A 38 7.35 -11.30 9.77
N ASP A 39 8.41 -11.31 8.97
CA ASP A 39 9.81 -11.30 9.44
C ASP A 39 10.61 -10.06 8.98
N GLY A 40 10.04 -9.22 8.12
CA GLY A 40 10.66 -8.04 7.54
C GLY A 40 11.69 -8.34 6.44
N VAL A 41 11.92 -9.61 6.12
CA VAL A 41 12.94 -10.09 5.17
C VAL A 41 12.28 -10.68 3.92
N ASN A 42 11.29 -11.56 4.10
CA ASN A 42 10.55 -12.21 3.03
C ASN A 42 9.23 -11.47 2.82
N TRP A 43 9.00 -11.01 1.60
CA TRP A 43 7.84 -10.18 1.26
C TRP A 43 6.97 -10.86 0.21
N ALA A 44 5.65 -10.74 0.38
CA ALA A 44 4.66 -11.25 -0.56
C ALA A 44 3.75 -10.10 -1.03
N ILE A 45 3.59 -9.96 -2.35
CA ILE A 45 2.67 -8.98 -2.94
C ILE A 45 1.23 -9.47 -2.71
N ILE A 46 0.41 -8.60 -2.13
CA ILE A 46 -0.99 -8.87 -1.75
C ILE A 46 -2.00 -8.05 -2.56
N SER A 47 -1.59 -6.88 -3.06
CA SER A 47 -2.35 -6.09 -4.03
C SER A 47 -1.42 -5.51 -5.07
N ASP A 48 -1.83 -5.57 -6.34
CA ASP A 48 -1.07 -5.05 -7.48
C ASP A 48 -1.89 -4.02 -8.25
N LYS A 49 -1.48 -2.77 -8.11
CA LYS A 49 -2.06 -1.59 -8.76
C LYS A 49 -1.08 -0.96 -9.75
N ARG A 50 -0.12 -1.73 -10.27
CA ARG A 50 0.87 -1.24 -11.25
C ARG A 50 0.25 -0.81 -12.58
N GLN A 51 -0.98 -1.22 -12.87
CA GLN A 51 -1.76 -0.79 -14.04
C GLN A 51 -2.98 0.06 -13.67
N ASN A 52 -2.97 0.65 -12.46
CA ASN A 52 -4.08 1.47 -12.00
C ASN A 52 -4.27 2.71 -12.90
N MET A 53 -5.51 2.91 -13.33
CA MET A 53 -5.96 4.07 -14.09
C MET A 53 -6.96 4.92 -13.28
N ASN A 54 -7.32 4.51 -12.06
CA ASN A 54 -8.20 5.27 -11.20
C ASN A 54 -7.43 6.44 -10.55
N ALA A 55 -7.95 7.64 -10.75
CA ALA A 55 -7.45 8.90 -10.19
C ALA A 55 -8.34 9.43 -9.06
N ASP A 56 -9.04 8.57 -8.31
CA ASP A 56 -9.72 8.94 -7.07
C ASP A 56 -8.69 9.10 -5.93
N ASN A 57 -8.98 9.98 -4.98
CA ASN A 57 -8.08 10.23 -3.84
C ASN A 57 -7.99 9.05 -2.89
N ILE A 58 -9.09 8.35 -2.72
CA ILE A 58 -9.19 7.18 -1.87
C ILE A 58 -9.09 5.96 -2.78
N GLN A 59 -8.11 5.10 -2.50
CA GLN A 59 -8.00 3.78 -3.12
C GLN A 59 -7.99 2.75 -2.01
N ALA A 60 -8.96 1.85 -2.02
CA ALA A 60 -9.03 0.70 -1.14
C ALA A 60 -8.56 -0.56 -1.88
N ASP A 61 -7.86 -1.41 -1.15
CA ASP A 61 -7.32 -2.69 -1.61
C ASP A 61 -7.83 -3.76 -0.64
N GLU A 62 -8.72 -4.62 -1.10
CA GLU A 62 -9.28 -5.76 -0.35
C GLU A 62 -8.64 -7.06 -0.83
N PHE A 63 -8.32 -7.95 0.11
CA PHE A 63 -7.70 -9.25 -0.17
C PHE A 63 -8.10 -10.29 0.88
N ASN A 64 -7.80 -11.57 0.61
CA ASN A 64 -7.99 -12.61 1.62
C ASN A 64 -7.11 -12.31 2.83
N ALA A 65 -7.65 -12.49 4.03
CA ALA A 65 -6.93 -12.26 5.27
C ALA A 65 -5.58 -13.01 5.31
N ILE A 66 -4.53 -12.30 5.68
CA ILE A 66 -3.15 -12.80 5.77
C ILE A 66 -2.50 -12.38 7.08
N GLN A 67 -1.58 -13.21 7.57
CA GLN A 67 -0.77 -12.86 8.73
C GLN A 67 0.37 -11.92 8.31
N ALA A 68 0.43 -10.75 8.92
CA ALA A 68 1.44 -9.74 8.64
C ALA A 68 1.85 -9.00 9.91
N ARG A 69 3.15 -8.70 10.03
CA ARG A 69 3.67 -7.71 10.99
C ARG A 69 4.06 -6.42 10.28
N TYR A 70 4.56 -6.54 9.07
CA TYR A 70 4.98 -5.42 8.24
C TYR A 70 4.09 -5.32 7.01
N VAL A 71 3.67 -4.10 6.70
CA VAL A 71 2.93 -3.76 5.48
C VAL A 71 3.70 -2.66 4.75
N ARG A 72 3.95 -2.84 3.46
CA ARG A 72 4.69 -1.87 2.65
C ARG A 72 3.94 -1.56 1.36
N ILE A 73 3.76 -0.27 1.08
CA ILE A 73 3.35 0.22 -0.23
C ILE A 73 4.58 0.69 -1.02
N GLN A 74 4.67 0.27 -2.28
CA GLN A 74 5.71 0.70 -3.22
C GLN A 74 5.09 1.41 -4.41
N PHE A 75 5.45 2.68 -4.58
CA PHE A 75 5.05 3.48 -5.72
C PHE A 75 5.99 3.23 -6.89
N THR A 76 5.41 2.85 -8.03
CA THR A 76 6.11 2.54 -9.27
C THR A 76 6.02 3.67 -10.29
N GLU A 77 4.92 4.41 -10.27
CA GLU A 77 4.72 5.59 -11.12
C GLU A 77 3.76 6.56 -10.43
N VAL A 78 4.18 7.81 -10.33
CA VAL A 78 3.37 8.95 -9.88
C VAL A 78 3.74 10.15 -10.74
N ASN A 79 2.74 10.91 -11.18
CA ASN A 79 2.97 12.18 -11.84
C ASN A 79 3.28 13.25 -10.77
N GLY A 80 4.56 13.59 -10.63
CA GLY A 80 5.05 14.50 -9.58
C GLY A 80 5.60 13.74 -8.37
N TRP A 81 5.24 14.18 -7.16
CA TRP A 81 5.72 13.61 -5.91
C TRP A 81 4.67 12.70 -5.26
N VAL A 82 5.13 11.62 -4.63
CA VAL A 82 4.26 10.82 -3.76
C VAL A 82 3.85 11.66 -2.56
N SER A 83 2.54 11.83 -2.36
CA SER A 83 1.99 12.54 -1.22
C SER A 83 0.73 11.85 -0.70
N LEU A 84 0.79 11.37 0.55
CA LEU A 84 -0.30 10.68 1.24
C LEU A 84 -0.78 11.51 2.43
N ARG A 85 -2.11 11.62 2.58
CA ARG A 85 -2.79 12.05 3.81
C ARG A 85 -2.75 10.94 4.85
N GLU A 86 -3.16 9.75 4.43
CA GLU A 86 -3.32 8.58 5.29
C GLU A 86 -2.93 7.32 4.53
N PHE A 87 -2.34 6.37 5.25
CA PHE A 87 -2.23 4.97 4.84
C PHE A 87 -2.80 4.12 5.98
N LYS A 88 -3.97 3.52 5.73
CA LYS A 88 -4.70 2.74 6.73
C LYS A 88 -4.54 1.25 6.42
N ILE A 89 -4.36 0.47 7.46
CA ILE A 89 -4.29 -0.98 7.43
C ILE A 89 -5.42 -1.48 8.34
N PHE A 90 -6.26 -2.36 7.82
CA PHE A 90 -7.40 -2.93 8.57
C PHE A 90 -7.25 -4.44 8.69
N GLY A 91 -7.88 -4.99 9.73
CA GLY A 91 -7.73 -6.38 10.11
C GLY A 91 -8.42 -6.69 11.44
N TYR A 92 -8.22 -7.91 11.94
CA TYR A 92 -8.82 -8.41 13.18
C TYR A 92 -7.84 -9.26 14.01
#